data_AF-A0A8C6YED5-F1
#
_entry.id   AF-A0A8C6YED5-F1
#
_cell.length_a   1.000
_cell.length_b   1.000
_cell.length_c   1.000
_cell.angle_alpha   90.00
_cell.angle_beta   90.00
_cell.angle_gamma   90.00
#
_symmetry.space_group_name_H-M   'P 1'
#
loop_
_entity.id
_entity.type
_entity.pdbx_description
1 polymer ?
#
loop_
_entity_poly.entity_id
_entity_poly.type
_entity_poly.pdbx_seq_one_letter_code
_entity_poly.pdbx_strand_id
1 'polypeptide(L)'
;NGKNRKRQEDSKVIKSVDFCVCVKCQYTADEYQAVQAALRQRLGPEYISSRQAGGGQKVCYIEGHRVISLANEMFGYNGWAHSVTQQNVDFVDLNNGKFYVGVCAFVKVQLKVSMHIWVDILIKWSFRTDS
;
A
#
# COMPACT_ATOMS: atom_id res chain seq x y z
N ASN A 1 28.77 -25.14 -24.83
CA ASN A 1 27.59 -25.09 -25.73
C ASN A 1 26.39 -25.73 -25.03
N GLY A 2 25.67 -25.06 -24.15
CA GLY A 2 24.99 -23.79 -24.40
C GLY A 2 23.59 -24.10 -24.91
N LYS A 3 22.62 -24.23 -24.00
CA LYS A 3 21.15 -24.16 -24.23
C LYS A 3 20.39 -24.34 -22.90
N ASN A 4 20.50 -23.36 -22.00
CA ASN A 4 19.45 -23.16 -20.98
C ASN A 4 18.27 -22.48 -21.67
N ARG A 5 17.35 -23.30 -22.18
CA ARG A 5 16.03 -22.87 -22.63
C ARG A 5 15.27 -22.33 -21.42
N LYS A 6 15.20 -21.00 -21.28
CA LYS A 6 14.25 -20.31 -20.41
C LYS A 6 12.84 -20.77 -20.80
N ARG A 7 12.20 -21.56 -19.95
CA ARG A 7 10.78 -21.89 -20.08
C ARG A 7 9.98 -20.77 -19.43
N GLN A 8 9.19 -20.15 -20.30
CA GLN A 8 7.78 -19.78 -20.14
C GLN A 8 7.41 -18.85 -18.99
N GLU A 9 6.98 -17.67 -19.40
CA GLU A 9 6.09 -16.75 -18.72
C GLU A 9 4.90 -17.51 -18.11
N ASP A 10 4.87 -17.61 -16.78
CA ASP A 10 3.62 -17.73 -16.04
C ASP A 10 3.51 -16.44 -15.23
N SER A 11 2.86 -15.45 -15.83
CA SER A 11 2.34 -14.29 -15.11
C SER A 11 1.30 -14.80 -14.12
N LYS A 12 1.75 -15.28 -12.97
CA LYS A 12 0.92 -15.63 -11.83
C LYS A 12 0.35 -14.32 -11.31
N VAL A 13 -0.76 -13.91 -11.92
CA VAL A 13 -1.69 -12.96 -11.33
C VAL A 13 -2.07 -13.54 -9.97
N ILE A 14 -1.40 -13.09 -8.91
CA ILE A 14 -1.86 -13.30 -7.56
C ILE A 14 -3.16 -12.51 -7.50
N LYS A 15 -4.28 -13.22 -7.65
CA LYS A 15 -5.61 -12.62 -7.52
C LYS A 15 -5.75 -12.19 -6.07
N SER A 16 -5.44 -10.92 -5.79
CA SER A 16 -5.74 -10.31 -4.49
C SER A 16 -7.25 -10.39 -4.30
N VAL A 17 -7.67 -11.11 -3.28
CA VAL A 17 -9.05 -11.13 -2.81
C VAL A 17 -9.28 -9.84 -2.03
N ASP A 18 -9.63 -8.77 -2.73
CA ASP A 18 -10.07 -7.53 -2.10
C ASP A 18 -11.54 -7.28 -2.43
N PHE A 19 -12.40 -7.58 -1.46
CA PHE A 19 -13.78 -7.12 -1.46
C PHE A 19 -14.10 -6.47 -0.12
N CYS A 20 -13.99 -5.15 -0.07
CA CYS A 20 -14.57 -4.35 1.00
C CYS A 20 -15.73 -3.54 0.39
N VAL A 21 -16.96 -3.82 0.82
CA VAL A 21 -18.16 -3.10 0.39
C VAL A 21 -18.21 -1.78 1.16
N CYS A 22 -18.02 -0.67 0.46
CA CYS A 22 -18.34 0.65 1.01
C CYS A 22 -19.81 0.98 0.71
N VAL A 23 -20.58 1.28 1.75
CA VAL A 23 -21.99 1.69 1.62
C VAL A 23 -22.04 3.12 1.10
N LYS A 24 -22.81 3.37 0.03
CA LYS A 24 -22.98 4.72 -0.52
C LYS A 24 -23.73 5.61 0.46
N CYS A 25 -23.04 6.59 1.05
CA CYS A 25 -23.64 7.57 1.97
C CYS A 25 -22.99 8.94 1.73
N GLN A 26 -23.82 9.99 1.62
CA GLN A 26 -23.33 11.36 1.55
C GLN A 26 -22.83 11.80 2.92
N TYR A 27 -21.68 12.48 2.99
CA TYR A 27 -21.24 13.14 4.23
C TYR A 27 -22.21 14.27 4.56
N THR A 28 -22.55 14.43 5.84
CA THR A 28 -23.20 15.65 6.32
C THR A 28 -22.21 16.82 6.24
N ALA A 29 -22.72 18.06 6.23
CA ALA A 29 -21.86 19.25 6.20
C ALA A 29 -20.88 19.28 7.40
N ASP A 30 -21.36 18.85 8.58
CA ASP A 30 -20.56 18.79 9.80
C ASP A 30 -19.49 17.71 9.73
N GLU A 31 -19.83 16.50 9.27
CA GLU A 31 -18.85 15.42 9.06
C GLU A 31 -17.78 15.86 8.05
N TYR A 32 -18.18 16.49 6.96
CA TYR A 32 -17.26 16.98 5.94
C TYR A 32 -16.27 18.00 6.53
N GLN A 33 -16.74 18.96 7.32
CA GLN A 33 -15.86 19.94 7.96
C GLN A 33 -14.93 19.30 8.99
N ALA A 34 -15.42 18.36 9.80
CA ALA A 34 -14.62 17.64 10.78
C ALA A 34 -13.49 16.83 10.10
N VAL A 35 -13.82 16.06 9.07
CA VAL A 35 -12.85 15.28 8.28
C VAL A 35 -11.84 16.21 7.60
N GLN A 36 -12.29 17.32 7.00
CA GLN A 36 -11.42 18.28 6.34
C GLN A 36 -10.46 18.98 7.32
N ALA A 37 -10.91 19.24 8.56
CA ALA A 37 -10.07 19.78 9.60
C ALA A 37 -9.03 18.75 10.09
N ALA A 38 -9.45 17.50 10.28
CA ALA A 38 -8.57 16.40 10.71
C ALA A 38 -7.47 16.10 9.67
N LEU A 39 -7.80 16.04 8.38
CA LEU A 39 -6.84 15.77 7.30
C LEU A 39 -5.74 16.85 7.16
N ARG A 40 -5.97 18.07 7.68
CA ARG A 40 -4.97 19.14 7.68
C ARG A 40 -3.98 19.03 8.84
N GLN A 41 -4.28 18.21 9.84
CA GLN A 41 -3.39 18.03 10.98
C GLN A 41 -2.20 17.15 10.58
N ARG A 42 -1.02 17.52 11.08
CA ARG A 42 0.17 16.68 10.93
C ARG A 42 0.11 15.57 11.98
N LEU A 43 0.51 14.38 11.60
CA LEU A 43 0.65 13.27 12.52
C LEU A 43 1.74 13.59 13.56
N GLY A 44 1.45 13.26 14.82
CA GLY A 44 2.42 13.35 15.89
C GLY A 44 3.55 12.32 15.74
N PRO A 45 4.66 12.49 16.47
CA PRO A 45 5.82 11.60 16.41
C PRO A 45 5.51 10.14 16.80
N GLU A 46 4.43 9.90 17.55
CA GLU A 46 3.95 8.57 17.94
C GLU A 46 3.51 7.68 16.76
N TYR A 47 3.19 8.28 15.62
CA TYR A 47 2.84 7.56 14.38
C TYR A 47 4.05 7.32 13.47
N ILE A 48 5.21 7.92 13.80
CA ILE A 48 6.40 7.92 12.95
C ILE A 48 7.39 6.88 13.47
N SER A 49 7.43 5.74 12.78
CA SER A 49 8.49 4.75 12.95
C SER A 49 9.72 5.13 12.14
N SER A 50 10.86 4.56 12.49
CA SER A 50 12.09 4.81 11.77
C SER A 50 12.96 3.57 11.69
N ARG A 51 13.67 3.43 10.57
CA ARG A 51 14.65 2.36 10.37
C ARG A 51 15.93 2.92 9.81
N GLN A 52 17.02 2.20 10.04
CA GLN A 52 18.30 2.50 9.42
C GLN A 52 18.29 1.95 7.99
N ALA A 53 18.66 2.79 7.03
CA ALA A 53 18.81 2.43 5.63
C ALA A 53 20.31 2.28 5.28
N GLY A 54 20.58 1.82 4.06
CA GLY A 54 21.94 1.76 3.53
C GLY A 54 22.63 3.13 3.59
N GLY A 55 23.93 3.15 3.84
CA GLY A 55 24.70 4.40 3.98
C GLY A 55 24.49 5.14 5.30
N GLY A 56 23.92 4.50 6.32
CA GLY A 56 23.80 5.05 7.67
C GLY A 56 22.67 6.08 7.85
N GLN A 57 21.87 6.33 6.82
CA GLN A 57 20.74 7.25 6.89
C GLN A 57 19.55 6.65 7.63
N LYS A 58 18.80 7.49 8.34
CA LYS A 58 17.56 7.11 9.01
C LYS A 58 16.38 7.46 8.11
N VAL A 59 15.53 6.48 7.83
CA VAL A 59 14.31 6.67 7.04
C VAL A 59 13.11 6.56 7.96
N CYS A 60 12.27 7.59 7.95
CA CYS A 60 11.02 7.63 8.71
C CYS A 60 9.88 7.08 7.85
N TYR A 61 8.97 6.33 8.45
CA TYR A 61 7.80 5.75 7.80
C TYR A 61 6.67 5.55 8.81
N ILE A 62 5.44 5.38 8.32
CA ILE A 62 4.30 5.01 9.15
C ILE A 62 4.04 3.52 8.94
N GLU A 63 3.84 2.79 10.03
CA GLU A 63 3.53 1.36 9.95
C GLU A 63 2.13 1.13 9.35
N GLY A 64 2.00 0.09 8.52
CA GLY A 64 0.75 -0.17 7.79
C GLY A 64 -0.47 -0.29 8.70
N HIS A 65 -0.34 -0.96 9.85
CA HIS A 65 -1.45 -1.09 10.81
C HIS A 65 -1.91 0.27 11.37
N ARG A 66 -0.99 1.23 11.54
CA ARG A 66 -1.31 2.58 12.01
C ARG A 66 -2.11 3.35 10.97
N VAL A 67 -1.74 3.23 9.70
CA VAL A 67 -2.48 3.85 8.59
C VAL A 67 -3.91 3.30 8.52
N ILE A 68 -4.09 1.99 8.69
CA ILE A 68 -5.41 1.34 8.70
C ILE A 68 -6.25 1.83 9.88
N SER A 69 -5.68 1.88 11.09
CA SER A 69 -6.39 2.39 12.27
C SER A 69 -6.79 3.85 12.09
N LEU A 70 -5.88 4.71 11.62
CA LEU A 70 -6.17 6.12 11.34
C LEU A 70 -7.30 6.29 10.32
N ALA A 71 -7.31 5.50 9.26
CA ALA A 71 -8.38 5.54 8.27
C ALA A 71 -9.73 5.09 8.87
N ASN A 72 -9.72 4.08 9.75
CA ASN A 72 -10.92 3.64 10.46
C ASN A 72 -11.43 4.69 11.47
N GLU A 73 -10.54 5.42 12.13
CA GLU A 73 -10.91 6.50 13.05
C GLU A 73 -11.45 7.73 12.31
N MET A 74 -10.85 8.09 11.16
CA MET A 74 -11.27 9.27 10.40
C MET A 74 -12.51 9.03 9.53
N PHE A 75 -12.62 7.87 8.88
CA PHE A 75 -13.68 7.60 7.91
C PHE A 75 -14.72 6.59 8.42
N GLY A 76 -14.43 5.88 9.52
CA GLY A 76 -15.22 4.73 9.97
C GLY A 76 -14.85 3.46 9.22
N TYR A 77 -14.99 2.29 9.86
CA TYR A 77 -14.63 0.99 9.27
C TYR A 77 -15.37 0.67 7.96
N ASN A 78 -16.53 1.27 7.74
CA ASN A 78 -17.36 1.12 6.53
C ASN A 78 -17.31 2.34 5.60
N GLY A 79 -16.58 3.39 5.98
CA GLY A 79 -16.54 4.66 5.24
C GLY A 79 -15.42 4.76 4.23
N TRP A 80 -14.56 3.74 4.15
CA TRP A 80 -13.51 3.63 3.15
C TRP A 80 -13.29 2.18 2.75
N ALA A 81 -12.73 1.98 1.57
CA ALA A 81 -12.32 0.69 1.05
C ALA A 81 -11.01 0.86 0.27
N HIS A 82 -10.28 -0.24 0.11
CA HIS A 82 -9.13 -0.27 -0.79
C HIS A 82 -9.17 -1.54 -1.65
N SER A 83 -8.48 -1.49 -2.79
CA SER A 83 -8.28 -2.64 -3.67
C SER A 83 -6.92 -2.57 -4.34
N VAL A 84 -6.22 -3.70 -4.44
CA VAL A 84 -5.01 -3.80 -5.25
C VAL A 84 -5.40 -3.99 -6.70
N THR A 85 -5.08 -3.01 -7.56
CA THR A 85 -5.47 -3.03 -8.96
C THR A 85 -4.45 -3.70 -9.86
N GLN A 86 -3.17 -3.56 -9.52
CA GLN A 86 -2.08 -4.16 -10.24
C GLN A 86 -0.94 -4.44 -9.27
N GLN A 87 -0.28 -5.57 -9.45
CA GLN A 87 0.95 -5.91 -8.76
C GLN A 87 1.93 -6.44 -9.79
N ASN A 88 3.15 -5.91 -9.79
CA ASN A 88 4.20 -6.26 -10.73
C ASN A 88 5.51 -6.55 -10.01
N VAL A 89 6.25 -7.55 -10.51
CA VAL A 89 7.60 -7.84 -10.01
C VAL A 89 8.58 -7.06 -10.88
N ASP A 90 9.22 -6.05 -10.28
CA ASP A 90 10.14 -5.17 -10.97
C ASP A 90 11.45 -5.88 -11.32
N PHE A 91 11.98 -6.70 -10.39
CA PHE A 91 13.19 -7.50 -10.62
C PHE A 91 13.27 -8.71 -9.68
N VAL A 92 14.03 -9.72 -10.11
CA VAL A 92 14.42 -10.88 -9.31
C VAL A 92 15.89 -11.19 -9.60
N ASP A 93 16.76 -10.92 -8.64
CA ASP A 93 18.20 -11.15 -8.74
C ASP A 93 18.65 -12.23 -7.76
N LEU A 94 19.59 -13.08 -8.20
CA LEU A 94 20.27 -14.06 -7.36
C LEU A 94 21.73 -13.65 -7.23
N ASN A 95 22.16 -13.31 -6.02
CA ASN A 95 23.55 -12.95 -5.74
C ASN A 95 24.06 -13.70 -4.51
N ASN A 96 25.19 -14.40 -4.65
CA ASN A 96 25.82 -15.20 -3.59
C ASN A 96 24.85 -16.16 -2.88
N GLY A 97 23.99 -16.84 -3.63
CA GLY A 97 22.98 -17.77 -3.10
C GLY A 97 21.77 -17.09 -2.43
N LYS A 98 21.64 -15.76 -2.51
CA LYS A 98 20.53 -15.01 -1.93
C LYS A 98 19.69 -14.34 -3.00
N PHE A 99 18.37 -14.45 -2.87
CA PHE A 99 17.43 -13.78 -3.76
C PHE A 99 17.14 -12.36 -3.28
N TYR A 100 17.06 -11.45 -4.25
CA TYR A 100 16.68 -10.05 -4.10
C TYR A 100 15.51 -9.82 -5.03
N VAL A 101 14.35 -9.52 -4.46
CA VAL A 101 13.13 -9.33 -5.25
C VAL A 101 12.63 -7.92 -5.01
N GLY A 102 12.28 -7.22 -6.09
CA GLY A 102 11.58 -5.94 -6.06
C GLY A 102 10.17 -6.11 -6.60
N VAL A 103 9.18 -5.60 -5.87
CA VAL A 103 7.76 -5.67 -6.25
C VAL A 103 7.15 -4.29 -6.10
N CYS A 104 6.29 -3.93 -7.05
CA CYS A 104 5.43 -2.77 -6.94
C CYS A 104 3.95 -3.17 -7.02
N ALA A 105 3.09 -2.37 -6.39
CA ALA A 105 1.65 -2.51 -6.53
C ALA A 105 0.97 -1.16 -6.63
N PHE A 106 -0.10 -1.10 -7.41
CA PHE A 106 -1.05 -0.01 -7.46
C PHE A 106 -2.24 -0.36 -6.57
N VAL A 107 -2.51 0.52 -5.60
CA VAL A 107 -3.62 0.38 -4.66
C VAL A 107 -4.59 1.52 -4.89
N LYS A 108 -5.85 1.20 -5.14
CA LYS A 108 -6.95 2.16 -5.18
C LYS A 108 -7.57 2.28 -3.81
N VAL A 109 -7.72 3.51 -3.33
CA VAL A 109 -8.49 3.84 -2.13
C VAL A 109 -9.77 4.55 -2.54
N GLN A 110 -10.90 4.14 -1.95
CA GLN A 110 -12.23 4.69 -2.16
C GLN A 110 -12.83 5.13 -0.82
N LEU A 111 -13.59 6.23 -0.84
CA LEU A 111 -14.37 6.71 0.30
C LEU A 111 -15.87 6.54 0.03
N LYS A 112 -16.69 6.55 1.09
CA LYS A 112 -18.17 6.37 1.03
C LYS A 112 -18.94 7.41 0.20
N VAL A 113 -18.28 8.50 -0.19
CA VAL A 113 -18.91 9.58 -0.94
C VAL A 113 -19.30 9.17 -2.36
N SER A 114 -20.42 9.73 -2.82
CA SER A 114 -20.90 9.61 -4.20
C SER A 114 -19.87 10.06 -5.26
N MET A 115 -18.87 10.84 -4.85
CA MET A 115 -17.70 11.15 -5.66
C MET A 115 -16.70 10.00 -5.57
N HIS A 116 -16.67 9.16 -6.60
CA HIS A 116 -15.58 8.20 -6.81
C HIS A 116 -14.28 8.96 -7.11
N ILE A 117 -13.62 9.45 -6.07
CA ILE A 117 -12.23 9.90 -6.15
C ILE A 117 -11.37 8.65 -6.00
N TRP A 118 -10.71 8.27 -7.07
CA TRP A 118 -9.73 7.20 -7.05
C TRP A 118 -8.37 7.81 -6.81
N VAL A 119 -7.70 7.37 -5.74
CA VAL A 119 -6.28 7.64 -5.56
C VAL A 119 -5.55 6.33 -5.83
N ASP A 120 -4.79 6.30 -6.92
CA ASP A 120 -3.86 5.21 -7.21
C ASP A 120 -2.55 5.48 -6.46
N ILE A 121 -2.26 4.64 -5.46
CA ILE A 121 -1.02 4.71 -4.67
C ILE A 121 -0.07 3.63 -5.17
N LEU A 122 1.13 4.03 -5.60
CA LEU A 122 2.20 3.09 -5.93
C LEU A 122 2.98 2.73 -4.67
N ILE A 123 2.90 1.47 -4.26
CA ILE A 123 3.68 0.90 -3.16
C ILE A 123 4.83 0.09 -3.76
N LYS A 124 6.05 0.31 -3.27
CA LYS A 124 7.24 -0.47 -3.65
C LYS A 124 7.84 -1.14 -2.42
N TRP A 125 8.14 -2.43 -2.54
CA TRP A 125 8.86 -3.17 -1.52
C TRP A 125 9.91 -4.07 -2.13
N SER A 126 10.95 -4.35 -1.35
CA SER A 126 11.97 -5.33 -1.70
C SER A 126 12.28 -6.19 -0.49
N PHE A 127 12.50 -7.49 -0.72
CA PHE A 127 12.85 -8.44 0.30
C PHE A 127 14.06 -9.28 -0.11
N ARG A 128 14.80 -9.70 0.89
CA ARG A 128 15.96 -10.59 0.77
C ARG A 128 15.59 -11.92 1.42
N THR A 129 15.89 -13.03 0.77
CA THR A 129 15.77 -14.34 1.40
C THR A 129 16.96 -14.58 2.31
N ASP A 130 16.70 -14.87 3.58
CA ASP A 130 17.73 -15.42 4.46
C ASP A 130 17.92 -16.91 4.15
N SER A 131 19.17 -17.36 4.20
CA SER A 131 19.59 -18.74 3.92
C SER A 131 19.40 -19.65 5.13
#